data_AF-A0A397F2P0-F1
#
_entry.id   AF-A0A397F2P0-F1
#
_cell.length_a   1.000
_cell.length_b   1.000
_cell.length_c   1.000
_cell.angle_alpha   90.00
_cell.angle_beta   90.00
_cell.angle_gamma   90.00
#
_symmetry.space_group_name_H-M   'P 1'
#
loop_
_entity.id
_entity.type
_entity.pdbx_description
1 polymer ?
#
loop_
_entity_poly.entity_id
_entity_poly.type
_entity_poly.pdbx_seq_one_letter_code
_entity_poly.pdbx_strand_id
1 'polypeptide(L)' 'ALPICWGPYWWCPIYPFDVEYHHVFGNPIPTTKTDHPTQEDIDRVHKQYVAELERIFEKYKAQFGYPEATLHVC' A
#
# COMPACT_ATOMS: atom_id res chain seq x y z
N ALA A 1 -11.10 5.69 39.80
CA ALA A 1 -9.98 5.55 38.85
C ALA A 1 -10.32 6.39 37.63
N LEU A 2 -9.44 7.29 37.20
CA LEU A 2 -9.63 8.01 35.93
C LEU A 2 -9.28 7.06 34.79
N PRO A 3 -10.09 6.96 33.72
CA PRO A 3 -9.80 6.10 32.59
C PRO A 3 -8.49 6.52 31.92
N ILE A 4 -7.63 5.56 31.60
CA ILE A 4 -6.54 5.76 30.65
C ILE A 4 -7.19 6.32 29.37
N CYS A 5 -6.73 7.49 28.90
CA CYS A 5 -7.26 8.26 27.75
C CYS A 5 -8.35 9.32 27.98
N TRP A 6 -8.68 9.70 29.22
CA TRP A 6 -9.52 10.89 29.48
C TRP A 6 -8.66 12.10 29.90
N GLY A 7 -8.35 13.00 28.95
CA GLY A 7 -7.58 14.21 29.22
C GLY A 7 -6.91 14.79 27.97
N PRO A 8 -6.31 15.98 28.07
CA PRO A 8 -5.68 16.62 26.92
C PRO A 8 -4.52 15.78 26.38
N TYR A 9 -4.41 15.73 25.05
CA TYR A 9 -3.56 14.85 24.21
C TYR A 9 -2.15 14.56 24.76
N TRP A 10 -1.51 15.54 25.41
CA TRP A 10 -0.15 15.42 25.96
C TRP A 10 0.01 14.37 27.08
N TRP A 11 -1.08 13.86 27.67
CA TRP A 11 -1.05 12.80 28.70
C TRP A 11 -1.23 11.37 28.17
N CYS A 12 -1.43 11.19 26.86
CA CYS A 12 -1.60 9.87 26.24
C CYS A 12 -0.34 9.43 25.49
N PRO A 13 0.55 8.62 26.11
CA PRO A 13 1.76 8.13 25.44
C PRO A 13 1.49 7.13 24.29
N ILE A 14 0.25 6.67 24.11
CA ILE A 14 -0.17 5.70 23.08
C ILE A 14 -0.93 6.41 21.94
N TYR A 15 -1.03 7.74 21.95
CA TYR A 15 -1.76 8.42 20.89
C TYR A 15 -0.98 8.34 19.56
N PRO A 16 -1.57 7.81 18.48
CA PRO A 16 -0.90 7.71 17.19
C PRO A 16 -0.67 9.11 16.59
N PHE A 17 0.54 9.36 16.11
CA PHE A 17 0.84 10.62 15.43
C PHE A 17 -0.03 10.79 14.18
N ASP A 18 -0.52 12.02 13.97
CA ASP A 18 -1.20 12.38 12.73
C ASP A 18 -0.15 12.45 11.62
N VAL A 19 -0.17 11.46 10.73
CA VAL A 19 0.74 11.36 9.59
C VAL A 19 -0.07 11.38 8.31
N GLU A 20 0.45 12.07 7.29
CA GLU A 20 -0.22 12.15 6.00
C GLU A 20 -0.12 10.79 5.28
N TYR A 21 -1.27 10.24 4.89
CA TYR A 21 -1.36 9.00 4.13
C TYR A 21 -1.68 9.29 2.67
N HIS A 22 -0.79 8.87 1.76
CA HIS A 22 -1.00 9.02 0.33
C HIS A 22 -1.58 7.74 -0.27
N HIS A 23 -2.76 7.83 -0.87
CA HIS A 23 -3.40 6.71 -1.57
C HIS A 23 -3.38 6.93 -3.08
N VAL A 24 -2.96 5.89 -3.82
CA VAL A 24 -2.92 5.92 -5.27
C VAL A 24 -3.57 4.66 -5.82
N PHE A 25 -4.39 4.82 -6.86
CA PHE A 25 -5.05 3.72 -7.53
C PHE A 25 -4.36 3.38 -8.84
N GLY A 26 -4.17 2.07 -9.05
CA GLY A 26 -3.65 1.52 -10.29
C GLY A 26 -4.70 1.29 -11.36
N ASN A 27 -4.24 0.84 -12.52
CA ASN A 27 -5.13 0.43 -13.59
C ASN A 27 -5.83 -0.89 -13.20
N PRO A 28 -7.09 -1.11 -13.61
CA PRO A 28 -7.74 -2.39 -13.43
C PRO A 28 -6.99 -3.51 -14.16
N ILE A 29 -6.77 -4.64 -13.49
CA ILE A 29 -6.13 -5.82 -14.08
C ILE A 29 -7.24 -6.80 -14.51
N PRO A 30 -7.38 -7.10 -15.80
CA PRO A 30 -8.41 -8.02 -16.29
C PRO A 30 -8.09 -9.44 -15.81
N THR A 31 -9.04 -10.05 -15.11
CA THR A 31 -8.94 -11.42 -14.62
C THR A 31 -10.16 -12.24 -15.02
N THR A 32 -9.93 -13.51 -15.33
CA THR A 32 -10.99 -14.47 -15.61
C THR A 32 -11.24 -15.30 -14.35
N LYS A 33 -12.50 -15.41 -13.93
CA LYS A 33 -12.86 -16.28 -12.81
C LYS A 33 -12.92 -17.72 -13.30
N THR A 34 -12.10 -18.58 -12.71
CA THR A 34 -12.00 -20.01 -13.02
C THR A 34 -11.94 -20.77 -11.70
N ASP A 35 -12.67 -21.89 -11.59
CA ASP A 35 -12.74 -22.66 -10.33
C ASP A 35 -11.39 -23.29 -9.95
N HIS A 36 -10.59 -23.69 -10.95
CA HIS A 36 -9.27 -24.30 -10.77
C HIS A 36 -8.25 -23.63 -11.72
N PRO A 37 -7.71 -22.45 -11.38
CA PRO A 37 -6.71 -21.80 -12.21
C PRO A 37 -5.41 -22.60 -12.26
N THR A 38 -4.69 -22.52 -13.38
CA THR A 38 -3.35 -23.10 -13.49
C THR A 38 -2.32 -22.18 -12.85
N GLN A 39 -1.13 -22.71 -12.50
CA GLN A 39 -0.04 -21.88 -11.99
C GLN A 39 0.37 -20.80 -13.02
N GLU A 40 0.34 -21.13 -14.31
CA GLU A 40 0.67 -20.19 -15.39
C GLU A 40 -0.31 -19.01 -15.44
N ASP A 41 -1.61 -19.26 -15.23
CA ASP A 41 -2.62 -18.20 -15.17
C ASP A 41 -2.36 -17.25 -13.99
N ILE A 42 -2.01 -17.81 -12.83
CA ILE A 42 -1.68 -17.04 -11.63
C ILE A 42 -0.44 -16.20 -11.87
N ASP A 43 0.64 -16.81 -12.38
CA ASP A 43 1.91 -16.13 -12.64
C ASP A 43 1.75 -15.01 -13.66
N ARG A 44 0.90 -15.21 -14.68
CA ARG A 44 0.59 -14.19 -15.68
C ARG A 44 -0.06 -12.97 -15.05
N VAL A 45 -1.09 -13.16 -14.23
CA VAL A 45 -1.79 -12.06 -13.55
C VAL A 45 -0.87 -11.39 -12.51
N HIS A 46 -0.11 -12.18 -11.77
CA HIS A 46 0.83 -11.67 -10.78
C HIS A 46 1.92 -10.80 -11.42
N LYS A 47 2.48 -11.21 -12.57
CA LYS A 47 3.43 -10.38 -13.33
C LYS A 47 2.83 -9.04 -13.74
N GLN A 48 1.56 -9.02 -14.19
CA GLN A 48 0.86 -7.77 -14.52
C GLN A 48 0.67 -6.88 -13.30
N TYR A 49 0.33 -7.48 -12.17
CA TYR A 49 0.19 -6.78 -10.89
C TYR A 49 1.49 -6.14 -10.43
N VAL A 50 2.60 -6.90 -10.43
CA VAL A 50 3.92 -6.39 -10.03
C VAL A 50 4.37 -5.25 -10.95
N ALA A 51 4.22 -5.40 -12.27
CA ALA A 51 4.58 -4.34 -13.22
C ALA A 51 3.79 -3.04 -12.98
N GLU A 52 2.48 -3.13 -12.68
CA GLU A 52 1.69 -1.94 -12.35
C GLU A 52 2.10 -1.32 -11.00
N LEU A 53 2.44 -2.13 -9.99
CA LEU A 53 2.96 -1.63 -8.73
C LEU A 53 4.26 -0.84 -8.92
N GLU A 54 5.22 -1.38 -9.66
CA GLU A 54 6.49 -0.71 -9.98
C GLU A 54 6.24 0.61 -10.72
N ARG A 55 5.36 0.60 -11.74
CA ARG A 55 5.00 1.79 -12.51
C ARG A 55 4.39 2.90 -11.64
N ILE A 56 3.48 2.53 -10.72
CA ILE A 56 2.83 3.49 -9.81
C ILE A 56 3.83 4.02 -8.81
N PHE A 57 4.62 3.15 -8.20
CA PHE A 57 5.63 3.55 -7.22
C PHE A 57 6.62 4.55 -7.83
N GLU A 58 7.20 4.23 -9.00
CA GLU A 58 8.16 5.10 -9.66
C GLU A 58 7.56 6.46 -10.04
N LYS A 59 6.29 6.46 -10.50
CA LYS A 59 5.59 7.69 -10.87
C LYS A 59 5.39 8.64 -9.69
N TYR A 60 5.09 8.12 -8.50
CA TYR A 60 4.64 8.95 -7.37
C TYR A 60 5.66 9.07 -6.22
N LYS A 61 6.71 8.25 -6.15
CA LYS A 61 7.69 8.28 -5.04
C LYS A 61 8.32 9.66 -4.86
N ALA A 62 8.70 10.33 -5.95
CA ALA A 62 9.29 11.65 -5.90
C ALA A 62 8.28 12.73 -5.49
N GLN A 63 7.03 12.61 -5.95
CA GLN A 63 5.95 13.53 -5.60
C GLN A 63 5.66 13.54 -4.10
N PHE A 64 5.78 12.39 -3.44
CA PHE A 64 5.55 12.23 -2.00
C PHE A 64 6.83 12.37 -1.15
N GLY A 65 7.93 12.86 -1.74
CA GLY A 65 9.17 13.15 -1.00
C GLY A 65 10.14 11.98 -0.82
N TYR A 66 9.96 10.89 -1.59
CA TYR A 66 10.79 9.69 -1.54
C TYR A 66 11.52 9.39 -2.88
N PRO A 67 12.31 10.34 -3.44
CA PRO A 67 12.92 10.17 -4.77
C PRO A 67 13.90 8.98 -4.85
N GLU A 68 14.60 8.68 -3.76
CA GLU A 68 15.61 7.61 -3.69
C GLU A 68 15.06 6.29 -3.13
N ALA A 69 13.75 6.21 -2.88
CA ALA A 69 13.16 4.98 -2.36
C ALA A 69 13.09 3.89 -3.44
N THR A 70 13.24 2.65 -3.00
CA THR A 70 13.18 1.45 -3.84
C THR A 70 12.04 0.55 -3.36
N LEU A 71 11.25 0.08 -4.31
CA LEU A 71 10.20 -0.91 -4.05
C LEU A 71 10.81 -2.31 -4.02
N HIS A 72 10.55 -3.06 -2.94
CA HIS A 72 10.88 -4.47 -2.85
C HIS A 72 9.60 -5.29 -2.90
N VAL A 73 9.47 -6.12 -3.93
CA VAL A 73 8.34 -7.04 -4.11
C VAL A 73 8.81 -8.45 -3.70
N CYS A 74 8.05 -9.11 -2.83
CA CYS A 74 8.34 -10.47 -2.33
C CYS A 74 7.58 -11.54 -3.12
#